data_AF-A0A9X0FH01-F1
#
_entry.id   AF-A0A9X0FH01-F1
#
_cell.length_a   1.000
_cell.length_b   1.000
_cell.length_c   1.000
_cell.angle_alpha   90.00
_cell.angle_beta   90.00
_cell.angle_gamma   90.00
#
_symmetry.space_group_name_H-M   'P 1'
#
loop_
_entity.id
_entity.type
_entity.pdbx_description
1 polymer ?
#
loop_
_entity_poly.entity_id
_entity_poly.type
_entity_poly.pdbx_seq_one_letter_code
_entity_poly.pdbx_strand_id
1 'polypeptide(L)'
;MDHVSAPTVLAPGIAVLRADNPSEMTLDGTNTYLLFAPEASLAPGTPVIVIDPGPELEPHLQALAAYDVQLVLITHRHPDHTEGIDRLSELTGAPVRAFLEQFCRGAEVFADREAIEAAGTAVRVEFTPGHTSDSVCFVRIGAEEHLFTGDTVLGRGTTILEHPDGTLYDYLSSLERLLELPDMPLHPAHGEQHRQSHPLLEGYLAHREDRLNQVRAALEKLGKAGADAKPAELLDLVYPDLDPRLAGAASHSLEAQLHYLSRTA
;
A
#
# COMPACT_ATOMS: atom_id res chain seq x y z
N MET A 1 -21.93 5.38 -24.35
CA MET A 1 -21.10 4.19 -24.10
C MET A 1 -19.80 4.75 -23.60
N ASP A 2 -19.72 4.92 -22.29
CA ASP A 2 -18.53 5.47 -21.66
C ASP A 2 -17.39 4.47 -21.86
N HIS A 3 -16.25 4.96 -22.34
CA HIS A 3 -15.09 4.11 -22.60
C HIS A 3 -14.58 3.56 -21.26
N VAL A 4 -14.89 2.30 -20.98
CA VAL A 4 -14.24 1.57 -19.90
C VAL A 4 -12.78 1.38 -20.30
N SER A 5 -11.87 1.94 -19.52
CA SER A 5 -10.43 1.81 -19.76
C SER A 5 -10.01 0.34 -19.66
N ALA A 6 -9.30 -0.16 -20.66
CA ALA A 6 -8.71 -1.49 -20.61
C ALA A 6 -7.45 -1.47 -19.71
N PRO A 7 -7.15 -2.55 -18.98
CA PRO A 7 -5.89 -2.67 -18.25
C PRO A 7 -4.68 -2.51 -19.16
N THR A 8 -3.65 -1.84 -18.65
CA THR A 8 -2.35 -1.69 -19.32
C THR A 8 -1.41 -2.79 -18.87
N VAL A 9 -0.90 -3.59 -19.81
CA VAL A 9 0.10 -4.63 -19.51
C VAL A 9 1.44 -3.99 -19.17
N LEU A 10 1.99 -4.33 -18.00
CA LEU A 10 3.24 -3.80 -17.47
C LEU A 10 4.43 -4.75 -17.72
N ALA A 11 4.19 -6.04 -17.58
CA ALA A 11 5.15 -7.13 -17.73
C ALA A 11 4.41 -8.43 -18.07
N PRO A 12 5.09 -9.51 -18.49
CA PRO A 12 4.44 -10.81 -18.73
C PRO A 12 3.64 -11.28 -17.50
N GLY A 13 2.31 -11.38 -17.64
CA GLY A 13 1.41 -11.78 -16.56
C GLY A 13 1.10 -10.71 -15.50
N ILE A 14 1.38 -9.42 -15.77
CA ILE A 14 1.04 -8.30 -14.89
C ILE A 14 0.41 -7.18 -15.72
N ALA A 15 -0.77 -6.73 -15.31
CA ALA A 15 -1.39 -5.52 -15.82
C ALA A 15 -1.89 -4.64 -14.68
N VAL A 16 -2.12 -3.37 -14.98
CA VAL A 16 -2.71 -2.39 -14.08
C VAL A 16 -3.95 -1.77 -14.70
N LEU A 17 -4.99 -1.62 -13.91
CA LEU A 17 -6.15 -0.81 -14.21
C LEU A 17 -6.28 0.23 -13.10
N ARG A 18 -6.10 1.51 -13.44
CA ARG A 18 -6.21 2.59 -12.46
C ARG A 18 -7.66 3.06 -12.36
N ALA A 19 -8.20 3.08 -11.15
CA ALA A 19 -9.49 3.65 -10.84
C ALA A 19 -9.48 5.17 -11.03
N ASP A 20 -10.61 5.75 -11.46
CA ASP A 20 -10.75 7.21 -11.69
C ASP A 20 -11.18 7.93 -10.39
N ASN A 21 -10.33 7.83 -9.36
CA ASN A 21 -10.54 8.41 -8.03
C ASN A 21 -9.36 9.28 -7.56
N PRO A 22 -8.88 10.27 -8.35
CA PRO A 22 -7.73 11.08 -7.95
C PRO A 22 -8.03 11.96 -6.73
N SER A 23 -7.06 12.09 -5.83
CA SER A 23 -7.13 12.95 -4.64
C SER A 23 -5.73 13.24 -4.08
N GLU A 24 -5.65 14.02 -2.99
CA GLU A 24 -4.38 14.24 -2.28
C GLU A 24 -3.81 12.93 -1.69
N MET A 25 -4.66 11.95 -1.36
CA MET A 25 -4.26 10.66 -0.80
C MET A 25 -3.99 9.61 -1.89
N THR A 26 -4.91 9.50 -2.86
CA THR A 26 -4.90 8.48 -3.92
C THR A 26 -4.08 8.89 -5.15
N LEU A 27 -3.49 10.09 -5.15
CA LEU A 27 -2.71 10.64 -6.24
C LEU A 27 -3.51 10.69 -7.56
N ASP A 28 -3.11 9.91 -8.56
CA ASP A 28 -3.80 9.83 -9.87
C ASP A 28 -4.98 8.84 -9.86
N GLY A 29 -5.22 8.17 -8.73
CA GLY A 29 -6.18 7.09 -8.54
C GLY A 29 -5.53 5.82 -7.97
N THR A 30 -6.35 4.88 -7.51
CA THR A 30 -5.90 3.57 -7.00
C THR A 30 -5.55 2.66 -8.18
N ASN A 31 -4.33 2.13 -8.18
CA ASN A 31 -3.85 1.13 -9.12
C ASN A 31 -4.34 -0.25 -8.67
N THR A 32 -5.35 -0.78 -9.36
CA THR A 32 -5.75 -2.18 -9.24
C THR A 32 -4.87 -3.03 -10.14
N TYR A 33 -4.26 -4.09 -9.61
CA TYR A 33 -3.39 -4.97 -10.39
C TYR A 33 -4.08 -6.27 -10.78
N LEU A 34 -3.84 -6.73 -12.00
CA LEU A 34 -4.29 -8.01 -12.50
C LEU A 34 -3.07 -8.90 -12.74
N LEU A 35 -3.00 -10.03 -12.04
CA LEU A 35 -1.95 -11.03 -12.19
C LEU A 35 -2.49 -12.27 -12.88
N PHE A 36 -1.75 -12.76 -13.86
CA PHE A 36 -2.15 -13.90 -14.68
C PHE A 36 -0.94 -14.74 -15.07
N ALA A 37 -1.20 -15.92 -15.65
CA ALA A 37 -0.15 -16.78 -16.19
C ALA A 37 0.81 -15.99 -17.13
N PRO A 38 2.13 -16.01 -16.91
CA PRO A 38 3.10 -15.23 -17.69
C PRO A 38 3.02 -15.44 -19.21
N GLU A 39 2.65 -16.66 -19.64
CA GLU A 39 2.53 -17.07 -21.03
C GLU A 39 1.19 -16.70 -21.69
N ALA A 40 0.20 -16.28 -20.90
CA ALA A 40 -1.11 -15.91 -21.41
C ALA A 40 -1.14 -14.48 -21.94
N SER A 41 -1.97 -14.25 -22.96
CA SER A 41 -2.34 -12.89 -23.39
C SER A 41 -3.53 -12.40 -22.57
N LEU A 42 -3.49 -11.15 -22.10
CA LEU A 42 -4.60 -10.56 -21.37
C LEU A 42 -5.73 -10.18 -22.33
N ALA A 43 -6.90 -10.80 -22.16
CA ALA A 43 -8.14 -10.51 -22.87
C ALA A 43 -9.32 -10.77 -21.93
N PRO A 44 -10.53 -10.26 -22.24
CA PRO A 44 -11.72 -10.62 -21.48
C PRO A 44 -11.87 -12.15 -21.34
N GLY A 45 -12.18 -12.60 -20.12
CA GLY A 45 -12.23 -14.01 -19.75
C GLY A 45 -10.87 -14.67 -19.42
N THR A 46 -9.74 -13.97 -19.54
CA THR A 46 -8.46 -14.47 -19.01
C THR A 46 -8.57 -14.66 -17.49
N PRO A 47 -8.13 -15.82 -16.94
CA PRO A 47 -8.05 -16.01 -15.50
C PRO A 47 -7.10 -15.01 -14.86
N VAL A 48 -7.53 -14.33 -13.79
CA VAL A 48 -6.73 -13.33 -13.09
C VAL A 48 -6.86 -13.43 -11.57
N ILE A 49 -5.79 -13.06 -10.86
CA ILE A 49 -5.85 -12.56 -9.49
C ILE A 49 -5.96 -11.04 -9.56
N VAL A 50 -6.83 -10.44 -8.77
CA VAL A 50 -6.94 -8.99 -8.59
C VAL A 50 -6.30 -8.59 -7.27
N ILE A 51 -5.38 -7.63 -7.26
CA ILE A 51 -4.91 -6.97 -6.03
C ILE A 51 -5.61 -5.62 -5.94
N ASP A 52 -6.33 -5.43 -4.83
CA ASP A 52 -7.18 -4.28 -4.49
C ASP A 52 -8.22 -3.94 -5.56
N PRO A 53 -9.52 -4.29 -5.38
CA PRO A 53 -10.57 -3.98 -6.35
C PRO A 53 -10.80 -2.48 -6.56
N GLY A 54 -10.28 -1.64 -5.67
CA GLY A 54 -10.41 -0.18 -5.75
C GLY A 54 -11.65 0.34 -5.00
N PRO A 55 -12.00 1.62 -5.19
CA PRO A 55 -13.24 2.19 -4.67
C PRO A 55 -14.48 1.57 -5.34
N GLU A 56 -15.67 1.81 -4.78
CA GLU A 56 -16.93 1.39 -5.40
C GLU A 56 -17.28 2.25 -6.64
N LEU A 57 -16.52 2.08 -7.71
CA LEU A 57 -16.71 2.74 -9.00
C LEU A 57 -17.18 1.72 -10.03
N GLU A 58 -18.49 1.74 -10.33
CA GLU A 58 -19.12 0.74 -11.20
C GLU A 58 -18.41 0.56 -12.57
N PRO A 59 -17.99 1.62 -13.30
CA PRO A 59 -17.26 1.42 -14.56
C PRO A 59 -15.93 0.67 -14.40
N HIS A 60 -15.22 0.89 -13.29
CA HIS A 60 -13.97 0.21 -12.95
C HIS A 60 -14.22 -1.25 -12.60
N LEU A 61 -15.20 -1.53 -11.74
CA LEU A 61 -15.54 -2.89 -11.31
C LEU A 61 -16.10 -3.73 -12.47
N GLN A 62 -16.88 -3.14 -13.37
CA GLN A 62 -17.33 -3.80 -14.61
C GLN A 62 -16.15 -4.13 -15.55
N ALA A 63 -15.12 -3.26 -15.60
CA ALA A 63 -13.91 -3.54 -16.36
C ALA A 63 -13.17 -4.77 -15.82
N LEU A 64 -13.04 -4.86 -14.50
CA LEU A 64 -12.43 -6.01 -13.82
C LEU A 64 -13.27 -7.28 -14.03
N ALA A 65 -14.60 -7.17 -13.93
CA ALA A 65 -15.53 -8.29 -14.12
C ALA A 65 -15.60 -8.81 -15.57
N ALA A 66 -14.97 -8.12 -16.53
CA ALA A 66 -14.79 -8.65 -17.88
C ALA A 66 -13.77 -9.81 -17.93
N TYR A 67 -12.99 -10.00 -16.87
CA TYR A 67 -12.01 -11.08 -16.70
C TYR A 67 -12.57 -12.21 -15.83
N ASP A 68 -11.95 -13.39 -15.91
CA ASP A 68 -12.26 -14.51 -15.04
C ASP A 68 -11.51 -14.33 -13.71
N VAL A 69 -12.09 -13.54 -12.80
CA VAL A 69 -11.48 -13.23 -11.50
C VAL A 69 -11.53 -14.47 -10.61
N GLN A 70 -10.38 -15.11 -10.42
CA GLN A 70 -10.25 -16.34 -9.63
C GLN A 70 -10.04 -16.05 -8.14
N LEU A 71 -9.46 -14.89 -7.82
CA LEU A 71 -9.15 -14.49 -6.45
C LEU A 71 -8.96 -12.97 -6.38
N VAL A 72 -9.44 -12.35 -5.30
CA VAL A 72 -9.13 -10.96 -4.94
C VAL A 72 -8.27 -10.95 -3.68
N LEU A 73 -7.19 -10.17 -3.71
CA LEU A 73 -6.26 -9.96 -2.61
C LEU A 73 -6.33 -8.50 -2.15
N ILE A 74 -6.44 -8.26 -0.85
CA ILE A 74 -6.54 -6.92 -0.27
C ILE A 74 -5.25 -6.57 0.46
N THR A 75 -4.66 -5.43 0.15
CA THR A 75 -3.43 -4.96 0.81
C THR A 75 -3.70 -4.47 2.22
N HIS A 76 -4.78 -3.71 2.43
CA HIS A 76 -5.19 -3.19 3.74
C HIS A 76 -6.62 -2.61 3.72
N ARG A 77 -7.10 -2.18 4.88
CA ARG A 77 -8.49 -1.76 5.15
C ARG A 77 -8.97 -0.46 4.51
N HIS A 78 -8.12 0.36 3.88
CA HIS A 78 -8.60 1.69 3.47
C HIS A 78 -9.67 1.60 2.38
N PRO A 79 -10.62 2.55 2.35
CA PRO A 79 -11.83 2.43 1.54
C PRO A 79 -11.53 2.37 0.03
N ASP A 80 -10.54 3.12 -0.45
CA ASP A 80 -10.18 3.14 -1.85
C ASP A 80 -9.50 1.83 -2.33
N HIS A 81 -9.21 0.89 -1.41
CA HIS A 81 -8.81 -0.48 -1.72
C HIS A 81 -9.95 -1.49 -1.53
N THR A 82 -10.89 -1.21 -0.63
CA THR A 82 -11.84 -2.21 -0.09
C THR A 82 -13.31 -1.99 -0.46
N GLU A 83 -13.73 -0.77 -0.81
CA GLU A 83 -15.14 -0.46 -1.12
C GLU A 83 -15.66 -1.28 -2.31
N GLY A 84 -14.80 -1.60 -3.29
CA GLY A 84 -15.16 -2.43 -4.43
C GLY A 84 -15.33 -3.93 -4.13
N ILE A 85 -15.02 -4.41 -2.92
CA ILE A 85 -15.03 -5.85 -2.57
C ILE A 85 -16.39 -6.49 -2.83
N ASP A 86 -17.44 -5.95 -2.22
CA ASP A 86 -18.77 -6.58 -2.26
C ASP A 86 -19.30 -6.59 -3.69
N ARG A 87 -19.18 -5.45 -4.38
CA ARG A 87 -19.67 -5.32 -5.75
C ARG A 87 -18.90 -6.19 -6.74
N LEU A 88 -17.57 -6.30 -6.64
CA LEU A 88 -16.79 -7.19 -7.51
C LEU A 88 -17.09 -8.67 -7.20
N SER A 89 -17.25 -9.04 -5.93
CA SER A 89 -17.59 -10.41 -5.52
C SER A 89 -18.99 -10.80 -6.02
N GLU A 90 -19.97 -9.90 -6.00
CA GLU A 90 -21.28 -10.12 -6.63
C GLU A 90 -21.21 -10.36 -8.14
N LEU A 91 -20.35 -9.60 -8.84
CA LEU A 91 -20.21 -9.68 -10.30
C LEU A 91 -19.50 -10.96 -10.77
N THR A 92 -18.57 -11.47 -9.95
CA THR A 92 -17.62 -12.52 -10.38
C THR A 92 -17.78 -13.83 -9.61
N GLY A 93 -18.34 -13.79 -8.40
CA GLY A 93 -18.32 -14.91 -7.45
C GLY A 93 -16.95 -15.21 -6.85
N ALA A 94 -15.94 -14.36 -7.11
CA ALA A 94 -14.57 -14.60 -6.68
C ALA A 94 -14.44 -14.56 -5.15
N PRO A 95 -13.65 -15.47 -4.56
CA PRO A 95 -13.25 -15.33 -3.16
C PRO A 95 -12.37 -14.10 -2.97
N VAL A 96 -12.47 -13.49 -1.79
CA VAL A 96 -11.65 -12.35 -1.37
C VAL A 96 -10.87 -12.74 -0.13
N ARG A 97 -9.56 -12.48 -0.13
CA ARG A 97 -8.66 -12.68 1.01
C ARG A 97 -8.03 -11.37 1.43
N ALA A 98 -7.93 -11.20 2.74
CA ALA A 98 -7.37 -10.03 3.40
C ALA A 98 -6.70 -10.45 4.72
N PHE A 99 -5.97 -9.54 5.36
CA PHE A 99 -5.51 -9.78 6.73
C PHE A 99 -6.67 -9.76 7.75
N LEU A 100 -7.63 -8.83 7.57
CA LEU A 100 -8.80 -8.72 8.45
C LEU A 100 -9.98 -9.54 7.91
N GLU A 101 -10.56 -10.37 8.77
CA GLU A 101 -11.66 -11.29 8.43
C GLU A 101 -12.88 -10.56 7.83
N GLN A 102 -13.16 -9.33 8.27
CA GLN A 102 -14.30 -8.54 7.77
C GLN A 102 -14.23 -8.21 6.27
N PHE A 103 -13.04 -8.24 5.66
CA PHE A 103 -12.84 -8.01 4.22
C PHE A 103 -12.74 -9.31 3.42
N CYS A 104 -12.77 -10.47 4.09
CA CYS A 104 -12.77 -11.76 3.41
C CYS A 104 -14.17 -12.10 2.87
N ARG A 105 -14.23 -12.79 1.73
CA ARG A 105 -15.46 -13.34 1.15
C ARG A 105 -15.16 -14.75 0.68
N GLY A 106 -15.80 -15.76 1.28
CA GLY A 106 -15.63 -17.16 0.85
C GLY A 106 -14.19 -17.71 0.95
N ALA A 107 -13.30 -17.09 1.74
CA ALA A 107 -11.93 -17.52 1.96
C ALA A 107 -11.40 -17.08 3.33
N GLU A 108 -10.24 -17.61 3.73
CA GLU A 108 -9.61 -17.34 5.02
C GLU A 108 -8.66 -16.13 4.95
N VAL A 109 -8.34 -15.58 6.13
CA VAL A 109 -7.34 -14.52 6.27
C VAL A 109 -5.96 -14.98 5.79
N PHE A 110 -5.06 -14.04 5.53
CA PHE A 110 -3.67 -14.37 5.20
C PHE A 110 -2.89 -14.94 6.38
N ALA A 111 -1.88 -15.75 6.07
CA ALA A 111 -0.72 -15.96 6.94
C ALA A 111 0.52 -15.24 6.37
N ASP A 112 1.40 -14.75 7.25
CA ASP A 112 2.65 -14.15 6.81
C ASP A 112 3.49 -15.17 6.03
N ARG A 113 4.14 -14.74 4.95
CA ARG A 113 4.94 -15.56 4.03
C ARG A 113 4.18 -16.68 3.34
N GLU A 114 2.85 -16.71 3.43
CA GLU A 114 2.02 -17.66 2.70
C GLU A 114 2.19 -17.50 1.20
N ALA A 115 2.36 -18.60 0.47
CA ALA A 115 2.31 -18.63 -0.99
C ALA A 115 0.92 -19.06 -1.46
N ILE A 116 0.32 -18.25 -2.32
CA ILE A 116 -1.03 -18.43 -2.86
C ILE A 116 -0.91 -18.65 -4.36
N GLU A 117 -1.46 -19.76 -4.85
CA GLU A 117 -1.50 -20.09 -6.27
C GLU A 117 -2.93 -19.97 -6.80
N ALA A 118 -3.11 -19.14 -7.84
CA ALA A 118 -4.37 -18.99 -8.57
C ALA A 118 -4.10 -18.40 -9.95
N ALA A 119 -5.05 -18.56 -10.89
CA ALA A 119 -4.95 -17.99 -12.25
C ALA A 119 -3.63 -18.29 -13.01
N GLY A 120 -2.98 -19.43 -12.70
CA GLY A 120 -1.70 -19.82 -13.31
C GLY A 120 -0.49 -18.99 -12.85
N THR A 121 -0.59 -18.27 -11.74
CA THR A 121 0.52 -17.52 -11.12
C THR A 121 0.56 -17.77 -9.61
N ALA A 122 1.70 -17.44 -8.98
CA ALA A 122 1.89 -17.55 -7.55
C ALA A 122 2.21 -16.18 -6.93
N VAL A 123 1.68 -15.93 -5.73
CA VAL A 123 1.88 -14.69 -4.97
C VAL A 123 2.20 -15.04 -3.53
N ARG A 124 3.29 -14.47 -2.98
CA ARG A 124 3.63 -14.57 -1.57
C ARG A 124 3.15 -13.35 -0.81
N VAL A 125 2.54 -13.56 0.35
CA VAL A 125 2.14 -12.48 1.25
C VAL A 125 3.33 -12.04 2.11
N GLU A 126 3.49 -10.74 2.28
CA GLU A 126 4.50 -10.12 3.14
C GLU A 126 3.79 -9.19 4.12
N PHE A 127 3.69 -9.55 5.40
CA PHE A 127 3.10 -8.64 6.38
C PHE A 127 4.03 -7.44 6.57
N THR A 128 3.47 -6.25 6.38
CA THR A 128 4.19 -4.97 6.41
C THR A 128 3.42 -3.91 7.20
N PRO A 129 3.11 -4.16 8.48
CA PRO A 129 2.40 -3.21 9.31
C PRO A 129 3.17 -1.89 9.43
N GLY A 130 2.45 -0.79 9.57
CA GLY A 130 3.04 0.52 9.84
C GLY A 130 2.27 1.67 9.23
N HIS A 131 1.90 1.57 7.95
CA HIS A 131 0.90 2.46 7.36
C HIS A 131 -0.44 2.26 8.07
N THR A 132 -0.91 1.01 8.06
CA THR A 132 -1.91 0.47 8.97
C THR A 132 -1.40 -0.82 9.61
N SER A 133 -2.01 -1.28 10.71
CA SER A 133 -1.63 -2.53 11.37
C SER A 133 -1.89 -3.78 10.51
N ASP A 134 -2.83 -3.68 9.56
CA ASP A 134 -3.25 -4.76 8.67
C ASP A 134 -2.58 -4.72 7.28
N SER A 135 -1.65 -3.78 7.08
CA SER A 135 -0.93 -3.61 5.83
C SER A 135 -0.13 -4.87 5.45
N VAL A 136 -0.30 -5.31 4.20
CA VAL A 136 0.51 -6.34 3.57
C VAL A 136 1.01 -5.88 2.21
N CYS A 137 2.23 -6.29 1.88
CA CYS A 137 2.76 -6.29 0.52
C CYS A 137 2.58 -7.70 -0.10
N PHE A 138 2.64 -7.77 -1.42
CA PHE A 138 2.63 -9.02 -2.15
C PHE A 138 3.86 -9.15 -3.04
N VAL A 139 4.47 -10.32 -3.09
CA VAL A 139 5.54 -10.64 -4.04
C VAL A 139 5.01 -11.66 -5.03
N ARG A 140 4.88 -11.29 -6.30
CA ARG A 140 4.60 -12.28 -7.33
C ARG A 140 5.84 -13.14 -7.54
N ILE A 141 5.69 -14.45 -7.36
CA ILE A 141 6.76 -15.43 -7.53
C ILE A 141 6.84 -15.81 -9.01
N GLY A 142 8.05 -15.78 -9.58
CA GLY A 142 8.28 -16.12 -10.99
C GLY A 142 9.76 -16.10 -11.36
N ALA A 143 10.04 -16.13 -12.66
CA ALA A 143 11.40 -15.97 -13.18
C ALA A 143 11.98 -14.57 -12.89
N GLU A 144 11.12 -13.55 -12.92
CA GLU A 144 11.34 -12.21 -12.37
C GLU A 144 10.28 -12.00 -11.28
N GLU A 145 10.72 -11.69 -10.05
CA GLU A 145 9.81 -11.35 -8.96
C GLU A 145 9.35 -9.90 -9.10
N HIS A 146 8.16 -9.59 -8.60
CA HIS A 146 7.62 -8.23 -8.58
C HIS A 146 6.95 -7.94 -7.25
N LEU A 147 7.23 -6.76 -6.69
CA LEU A 147 6.70 -6.33 -5.39
C LEU A 147 5.50 -5.41 -5.58
N PHE A 148 4.37 -5.71 -4.94
CA PHE A 148 3.18 -4.87 -4.87
C PHE A 148 3.06 -4.33 -3.46
N THR A 149 3.09 -3.01 -3.29
CA THR A 149 3.36 -2.40 -1.98
C THR A 149 2.13 -1.89 -1.24
N GLY A 150 0.96 -1.91 -1.88
CA GLY A 150 -0.20 -1.17 -1.36
C GLY A 150 0.20 0.27 -1.04
N ASP A 151 -0.11 0.69 0.18
CA ASP A 151 0.24 1.99 0.74
C ASP A 151 1.46 1.97 1.67
N THR A 152 2.14 0.84 1.80
CA THR A 152 3.41 0.76 2.53
C THR A 152 4.46 1.66 1.87
N VAL A 153 4.51 1.67 0.53
CA VAL A 153 5.39 2.52 -0.28
C VAL A 153 4.61 3.00 -1.50
N LEU A 154 4.53 4.32 -1.68
CA LEU A 154 3.89 4.96 -2.84
C LEU A 154 4.91 5.22 -3.95
N GLY A 155 4.42 5.29 -5.19
CA GLY A 155 5.24 5.56 -6.37
C GLY A 155 5.83 6.98 -6.41
N ARG A 156 5.27 7.92 -5.65
CA ARG A 156 5.85 9.24 -5.43
C ARG A 156 5.41 9.80 -4.08
N GLY A 157 6.20 10.73 -3.54
CA GLY A 157 5.95 11.28 -2.23
C GLY A 157 6.22 10.25 -1.13
N THR A 158 5.48 10.33 -0.02
CA THR A 158 5.61 9.45 1.14
C THR A 158 4.23 9.03 1.62
N THR A 159 4.14 7.84 2.22
CA THR A 159 2.90 7.37 2.87
C THR A 159 2.64 8.08 4.20
N ILE A 160 1.39 8.04 4.66
CA ILE A 160 1.02 8.40 6.02
C ILE A 160 1.16 7.19 6.95
N LEU A 161 1.24 7.42 8.27
CA LEU A 161 1.11 6.37 9.27
C LEU A 161 -0.16 6.67 10.07
N GLU A 162 -1.13 5.76 10.08
CA GLU A 162 -2.41 5.96 10.77
C GLU A 162 -2.27 5.72 12.28
N HIS A 163 -1.45 6.53 12.94
CA HIS A 163 -1.24 6.44 14.38
C HIS A 163 -2.55 6.68 15.15
N PRO A 164 -2.90 5.88 16.18
CA PRO A 164 -2.07 4.88 16.86
C PRO A 164 -2.07 3.46 16.28
N ASP A 165 -2.86 3.20 15.25
CA ASP A 165 -2.96 1.87 14.64
C ASP A 165 -1.70 1.51 13.85
N GLY A 166 -1.35 2.35 12.88
CA GLY A 166 -0.05 2.32 12.21
C GLY A 166 1.03 2.98 13.05
N THR A 167 2.14 2.29 13.30
CA THR A 167 3.25 2.85 14.09
C THR A 167 4.52 3.01 13.28
N LEU A 168 5.33 4.03 13.63
CA LEU A 168 6.64 4.23 13.02
C LEU A 168 7.60 3.08 13.31
N TYR A 169 7.46 2.41 14.47
CA TYR A 169 8.28 1.24 14.79
C TYR A 169 8.01 0.11 13.79
N ASP A 170 6.74 -0.26 13.64
CA ASP A 170 6.33 -1.33 12.72
C ASP A 170 6.69 -0.96 11.28
N TYR A 171 6.49 0.31 10.91
CA TYR A 171 6.81 0.80 9.57
C TYR A 171 8.29 0.66 9.22
N LEU A 172 9.20 1.06 10.12
CA LEU A 172 10.64 0.94 9.90
C LEU A 172 11.04 -0.54 9.80
N SER A 173 10.54 -1.40 10.69
CA SER A 173 10.78 -2.84 10.60
C SER A 173 10.24 -3.45 9.30
N SER A 174 9.11 -2.97 8.80
CA SER A 174 8.55 -3.39 7.50
C SER A 174 9.42 -2.97 6.33
N LEU A 175 9.95 -1.74 6.32
CA LEU A 175 10.90 -1.29 5.29
C LEU A 175 12.20 -2.11 5.32
N GLU A 176 12.77 -2.34 6.49
CA GLU A 176 13.97 -3.18 6.65
C GLU A 176 13.74 -4.60 6.13
N ARG A 177 12.61 -5.21 6.47
CA ARG A 177 12.24 -6.54 5.98
C ARG A 177 12.06 -6.57 4.45
N LEU A 178 11.50 -5.52 3.85
CA LEU A 178 11.38 -5.43 2.39
C LEU A 178 12.77 -5.26 1.72
N LEU A 179 13.72 -4.59 2.37
CA LEU A 179 15.11 -4.48 1.90
C LEU A 179 15.89 -5.80 1.98
N GLU A 180 15.45 -6.76 2.80
CA GLU A 180 16.01 -8.12 2.81
C GLU A 180 15.60 -8.95 1.58
N LEU A 181 14.56 -8.54 0.84
CA LEU A 181 14.18 -9.15 -0.43
C LEU A 181 15.14 -8.74 -1.56
N PRO A 182 15.25 -9.51 -2.66
CA PRO A 182 16.00 -9.07 -3.84
C PRO A 182 15.50 -7.74 -4.38
N ASP A 183 16.37 -6.94 -4.99
CA ASP A 183 15.94 -5.75 -5.72
C ASP A 183 15.11 -6.16 -6.95
N MET A 184 13.89 -5.63 -7.05
CA MET A 184 12.92 -6.03 -8.07
C MET A 184 12.02 -4.87 -8.49
N PRO A 185 11.26 -4.98 -9.60
CA PRO A 185 10.27 -3.96 -9.95
C PRO A 185 9.18 -3.84 -8.87
N LEU A 186 8.77 -2.61 -8.59
CA LEU A 186 7.85 -2.22 -7.52
C LEU A 186 6.60 -1.56 -8.09
N HIS A 187 5.45 -1.99 -7.59
CA HIS A 187 4.11 -1.67 -8.07
C HIS A 187 3.24 -1.13 -6.92
N PRO A 188 3.16 0.20 -6.76
CA PRO A 188 2.43 0.82 -5.66
C PRO A 188 0.94 0.97 -5.96
N ALA A 189 0.10 0.99 -4.93
CA ALA A 189 -1.32 1.29 -5.13
C ALA A 189 -1.55 2.73 -5.61
N HIS A 190 -0.65 3.65 -5.33
CA HIS A 190 -0.72 5.01 -5.85
C HIS A 190 0.59 5.49 -6.46
N GLY A 191 0.47 6.22 -7.56
CA GLY A 191 1.61 6.78 -8.29
C GLY A 191 2.21 5.80 -9.32
N GLU A 192 3.43 6.09 -9.72
CA GLU A 192 4.13 5.39 -10.81
C GLU A 192 4.84 4.11 -10.37
N GLN A 193 4.95 3.15 -11.28
CA GLN A 193 5.74 1.94 -11.05
C GLN A 193 7.24 2.22 -11.16
N HIS A 194 8.03 1.48 -10.39
CA HIS A 194 9.48 1.61 -10.36
C HIS A 194 10.15 0.32 -10.82
N ARG A 195 11.28 0.43 -11.52
CA ARG A 195 12.04 -0.74 -11.99
C ARG A 195 12.85 -1.43 -10.88
N GLN A 196 13.11 -0.70 -9.80
CA GLN A 196 13.93 -1.14 -8.69
C GLN A 196 13.25 -0.71 -7.39
N SER A 197 13.16 -1.64 -6.46
CA SER A 197 12.55 -1.50 -5.15
C SER A 197 13.50 -0.85 -4.15
N HIS A 198 14.77 -1.24 -4.14
CA HIS A 198 15.74 -0.85 -3.11
C HIS A 198 15.97 0.66 -3.08
N PRO A 199 16.23 1.37 -4.20
CA PRO A 199 16.45 2.81 -4.15
C PRO A 199 15.27 3.59 -3.56
N LEU A 200 14.04 3.13 -3.82
CA LEU A 200 12.83 3.77 -3.29
C LEU A 200 12.66 3.47 -1.80
N LEU A 201 12.84 2.21 -1.39
CA LEU A 201 12.78 1.78 0.01
C LEU A 201 13.84 2.49 0.88
N GLU A 202 15.08 2.58 0.40
CA GLU A 202 16.18 3.31 1.05
C GLU A 202 15.85 4.79 1.20
N GLY A 203 15.27 5.42 0.16
CA GLY A 203 14.83 6.81 0.20
C GLY A 203 13.73 7.05 1.25
N TYR A 204 12.78 6.11 1.38
CA TYR A 204 11.75 6.16 2.41
C TYR A 204 12.34 6.00 3.82
N LEU A 205 13.28 5.08 4.01
CA LEU A 205 13.96 4.88 5.28
C LEU A 205 14.72 6.14 5.70
N ALA A 206 15.55 6.68 4.80
CA ALA A 206 16.30 7.92 5.02
C ALA A 206 15.38 9.10 5.35
N HIS A 207 14.26 9.24 4.63
CA HIS A 207 13.28 10.29 4.92
C HIS A 207 12.70 10.20 6.35
N ARG A 208 12.40 8.99 6.83
CA ARG A 208 11.89 8.79 8.19
C ARG A 208 12.96 9.07 9.25
N GLU A 209 14.20 8.66 9.00
CA GLU A 209 15.34 8.98 9.88
C GLU A 209 15.61 10.48 9.96
N ASP A 210 15.59 11.19 8.82
CA ASP A 210 15.76 12.64 8.77
C ASP A 210 14.69 13.34 9.60
N ARG A 211 13.42 12.91 9.47
CA ARG A 211 12.34 13.48 10.26
C ARG A 211 12.52 13.20 11.76
N LEU A 212 12.93 11.97 12.14
CA LEU A 212 13.26 11.62 13.52
C LEU A 212 14.37 12.51 14.09
N ASN A 213 15.41 12.79 13.30
CA ASN A 213 16.50 13.66 13.71
C ASN A 213 16.04 15.10 13.91
N GLN A 214 15.13 15.61 13.07
CA GLN A 214 14.52 16.93 13.26
C GLN A 214 13.68 17.00 14.55
N VAL A 215 12.88 15.95 14.84
CA VAL A 215 12.11 15.88 16.09
C VAL A 215 13.02 15.82 17.31
N ARG A 216 14.09 15.01 17.28
CA ARG A 216 15.10 14.96 18.34
C ARG A 216 15.74 16.34 18.59
N ALA A 217 16.12 17.04 17.52
CA ALA A 217 16.69 18.38 17.63
C ALA A 217 15.68 19.41 18.20
N ALA A 218 14.41 19.29 17.84
CA ALA A 218 13.35 20.15 18.39
C ALA A 218 13.10 19.86 19.87
N LEU A 219 13.09 18.58 20.28
CA LEU A 219 13.00 18.16 21.68
C LEU A 219 14.17 18.68 22.53
N GLU A 220 15.39 18.61 22.00
CA GLU A 220 16.59 19.15 22.66
C GLU A 220 16.47 20.67 22.89
N LYS A 221 16.00 21.42 21.89
CA LYS A 221 15.74 22.86 22.02
C LYS A 221 14.68 23.18 23.09
N LEU A 222 13.67 22.32 23.23
CA LEU A 222 12.64 22.46 24.25
C LEU A 222 13.08 21.95 25.63
N GLY A 223 14.20 21.24 25.73
CA GLY A 223 14.65 20.59 26.96
C GLY A 223 13.70 19.49 27.44
N LYS A 224 13.02 18.80 26.50
CA LYS A 224 12.00 17.78 26.78
C LYS A 224 12.42 16.41 26.25
N ALA A 225 12.01 15.35 26.94
CA ALA A 225 12.01 14.01 26.35
C ALA A 225 10.77 13.82 25.45
N GLY A 226 10.81 12.82 24.56
CA GLY A 226 9.70 12.55 23.64
C GLY A 226 8.36 12.27 24.36
N ALA A 227 8.41 11.65 25.54
CA ALA A 227 7.21 11.38 26.35
C ALA A 227 6.57 12.64 26.96
N ASP A 228 7.31 13.75 27.06
CA ASP A 228 6.89 14.99 27.75
C ASP A 228 6.46 16.11 26.78
N ALA A 229 6.54 15.86 25.47
CA ALA A 229 6.22 16.82 24.42
C ALA A 229 4.91 16.49 23.71
N LYS A 230 4.25 17.53 23.21
CA LYS A 230 3.06 17.41 22.37
C LYS A 230 3.37 17.84 20.93
N PRO A 231 2.66 17.29 19.92
CA PRO A 231 2.84 17.68 18.52
C PRO A 231 2.78 19.19 18.28
N ALA A 232 1.83 19.87 18.91
CA ALA A 232 1.65 21.32 18.79
C ALA A 232 2.89 22.14 19.23
N GLU A 233 3.73 21.60 20.12
CA GLU A 233 4.95 22.27 20.59
C GLU A 233 6.11 22.14 19.59
N LEU A 234 6.01 21.17 18.67
CA LEU A 234 7.06 20.82 17.71
C LEU A 234 6.72 21.27 16.29
N LEU A 235 5.44 21.55 16.01
CA LEU A 235 4.95 21.82 14.66
C LEU A 235 5.77 22.91 13.96
N ASP A 236 5.90 24.09 14.56
CA ASP A 236 6.66 25.21 13.97
C ASP A 236 8.18 24.98 13.95
N LEU A 237 8.70 24.13 14.86
CA LEU A 237 10.13 23.81 14.93
C LEU A 237 10.56 22.81 13.86
N VAL A 238 9.66 21.91 13.49
CA VAL A 238 9.90 20.79 12.56
C VAL A 238 9.36 21.12 11.15
N TYR A 239 8.34 21.97 11.06
CA TYR A 239 7.70 22.41 9.82
C TYR A 239 7.50 23.95 9.80
N PRO A 240 8.58 24.74 9.71
CA PRO A 240 8.50 26.21 9.82
C PRO A 240 7.70 26.90 8.70
N ASP A 241 7.59 26.27 7.53
CA ASP A 241 6.89 26.80 6.34
C ASP A 241 5.65 25.96 5.96
N LEU A 242 5.01 25.31 6.93
CA LEU A 242 3.88 24.41 6.68
C LEU A 242 2.66 25.16 6.15
N ASP A 243 2.09 24.68 5.04
CA ASP A 243 0.75 25.11 4.61
C ASP A 243 -0.27 24.73 5.70
N PRO A 244 -1.11 25.67 6.19
CA PRO A 244 -2.09 25.37 7.24
C PRO A 244 -3.03 24.19 6.93
N ARG A 245 -3.27 23.88 5.66
CA ARG A 245 -4.07 22.73 5.23
C ARG A 245 -3.42 21.39 5.60
N LEU A 246 -2.09 21.36 5.70
CA LEU A 246 -1.29 20.17 6.03
C LEU A 246 -1.00 20.02 7.53
N ALA A 247 -1.47 20.96 8.37
CA ALA A 247 -1.24 20.94 9.82
C ALA A 247 -1.73 19.65 10.48
N GLY A 248 -2.89 19.13 10.05
CA GLY A 248 -3.43 17.87 10.57
C GLY A 248 -2.52 16.67 10.29
N ALA A 249 -2.04 16.53 9.04
CA ALA A 249 -1.16 15.45 8.63
C ALA A 249 0.23 15.55 9.32
N ALA A 250 0.77 16.76 9.43
CA ALA A 250 2.01 17.01 10.15
C ALA A 250 1.89 16.68 11.64
N SER A 251 0.76 17.01 12.29
CA SER A 251 0.51 16.65 13.68
C SER A 251 0.50 15.13 13.89
N HIS A 252 -0.22 14.38 13.05
CA HIS A 252 -0.24 12.90 13.14
C HIS A 252 1.15 12.30 12.91
N SER A 253 1.92 12.84 11.96
CA SER A 253 3.32 12.45 11.75
C SER A 253 4.16 12.66 13.02
N LEU A 254 4.02 13.81 13.70
CA LEU A 254 4.72 14.09 14.96
C LEU A 254 4.27 13.17 16.09
N GLU A 255 2.99 12.80 16.18
CA GLU A 255 2.48 11.84 17.17
C GLU A 255 3.17 10.49 17.02
N ALA A 256 3.25 9.95 15.80
CA ALA A 256 3.94 8.70 15.52
C ALA A 256 5.43 8.76 15.91
N GLN A 257 6.09 9.89 15.63
CA GLN A 257 7.50 10.11 15.97
C GLN A 257 7.74 10.18 17.48
N LEU A 258 6.90 10.93 18.21
CA LEU A 258 6.99 11.06 19.65
C LEU A 258 6.75 9.74 20.35
N HIS A 259 5.73 8.99 19.90
CA HIS A 259 5.48 7.65 20.39
C HIS A 259 6.70 6.74 20.18
N TYR A 260 7.31 6.73 18.99
CA TYR A 260 8.53 5.97 18.72
C TYR A 260 9.68 6.34 19.66
N LEU A 261 9.97 7.63 19.81
CA LEU A 261 11.05 8.12 20.67
C LEU A 261 10.79 7.83 22.16
N SER A 262 9.54 7.84 22.61
CA SER A 262 9.19 7.51 24.00
C SER A 262 9.48 6.06 24.39
N ARG A 263 9.55 5.16 23.39
CA ARG A 263 9.75 3.71 23.59
C ARG A 263 11.19 3.25 23.31
N THR A 264 11.99 4.11 22.71
CA THR A 264 13.37 3.80 22.25
C THR A 264 14.43 4.68 22.93
N ALA A 265 14.03 5.60 23.81
CA ALA A 265 14.91 6.43 24.64
C ALA A 265 15.47 5.68 25.85
#